data_AF-A0A6B2GAL4-F1
#
_entry.id   AF-A0A6B2GAL4-F1
#
_cell.length_a   1.000
_cell.length_b   1.000
_cell.length_c   1.000
_cell.angle_alpha   90.00
_cell.angle_beta   90.00
_cell.angle_gamma   90.00
#
_symmetry.space_group_name_H-M   'P 1'
#
loop_
_entity.id
_entity.type
_entity.pdbx_description
1 polymer ?
#
loop_
_entity_poly.entity_id
_entity_poly.type
_entity_poly.pdbx_seq_one_letter_code
_entity_poly.pdbx_strand_id
1 'polypeptide(L)'
;FFSYLHCEWCSPGDLKKRDRNALSKIKRYKIRKRDSPFLYLDEDPFNPDYIEIDRIFDVKTTRDPSNSEQQITCYLIKWCALPYDESTWEFEDVVDEASVKQFYQRNTFPSQELLTYKQKPNTYQWQKIS
;
A
#
# COMPACT_ATOMS: atom_id res chain seq x y z
N PHE A 1 -9.23 -5.34 -7.12
CA PHE A 1 -9.36 -4.80 -5.76
C PHE A 1 -8.80 -3.39 -5.79
N PHE A 2 -9.46 -2.43 -5.15
CA PHE A 2 -8.99 -1.04 -5.06
C PHE A 2 -8.39 -0.83 -3.67
N SER A 3 -7.28 -0.11 -3.58
CA SER A 3 -6.71 0.35 -2.32
C SER A 3 -7.56 1.45 -1.68
N TYR A 4 -7.26 1.76 -0.42
CA TYR A 4 -7.90 2.87 0.29
C TYR A 4 -7.59 4.24 -0.32
N LEU A 5 -6.57 4.35 -1.18
CA LEU A 5 -6.26 5.56 -1.96
C LEU A 5 -7.45 6.00 -2.83
N HIS A 6 -8.25 5.04 -3.31
CA HIS A 6 -9.39 5.29 -4.19
C HIS A 6 -10.71 5.51 -3.43
N CYS A 7 -10.65 5.67 -2.10
CA CYS A 7 -11.84 5.95 -1.31
C CYS A 7 -12.37 7.36 -1.60
N GLU A 8 -13.67 7.43 -1.88
CA GLU A 8 -14.35 8.68 -2.21
C GLU A 8 -15.55 8.94 -1.30
N TRP A 9 -15.81 10.22 -1.02
CA TRP A 9 -17.04 10.62 -0.36
C TRP A 9 -18.22 10.47 -1.31
N CYS A 10 -19.22 9.70 -0.90
CA CYS A 10 -20.37 9.38 -1.73
C CYS A 10 -21.68 9.64 -0.99
N SER A 11 -22.68 10.17 -1.69
CA SER A 11 -24.00 10.37 -1.12
C SER A 11 -24.71 9.02 -0.89
N PRO A 12 -25.62 8.90 0.09
CA PRO A 12 -26.42 7.69 0.27
C PRO A 12 -27.26 7.33 -0.96
N GLY A 13 -27.63 8.31 -1.78
CA GLY A 13 -28.38 8.11 -3.02
C GLY A 13 -27.53 7.44 -4.09
N ASP A 14 -26.29 7.89 -4.26
CA ASP A 14 -25.36 7.36 -5.25
C ASP A 14 -24.78 6.01 -4.82
N LEU A 15 -24.55 5.81 -3.52
CA LEU A 15 -24.10 4.52 -2.99
C LEU A 15 -25.13 3.41 -3.26
N LYS A 16 -26.43 3.72 -3.21
CA LYS A 16 -27.51 2.77 -3.57
C LYS A 16 -27.48 2.36 -5.05
N LYS A 17 -27.08 3.28 -5.93
CA LYS A 17 -26.98 2.99 -7.37
C LYS A 17 -25.80 2.05 -7.66
N ARG A 18 -24.71 2.20 -6.89
CA ARG A 18 -23.47 1.43 -7.06
C ARG A 18 -23.49 0.07 -6.34
N ASP A 19 -24.05 0.00 -5.14
CA ASP A 19 -24.11 -1.22 -4.31
C ASP A 19 -25.55 -1.49 -3.84
N ARG A 20 -26.12 -2.61 -4.30
CA ARG A 20 -27.46 -3.08 -3.89
C ARG A 20 -27.60 -3.26 -2.37
N ASN A 21 -26.50 -3.53 -1.67
CA ASN A 21 -26.45 -3.74 -0.22
C ASN A 21 -26.08 -2.48 0.58
N ALA A 22 -25.92 -1.32 -0.08
CA ALA A 22 -25.53 -0.06 0.55
C ALA A 22 -26.40 0.31 1.76
N LEU A 23 -27.73 0.19 1.62
CA LEU A 23 -28.67 0.50 2.70
C LEU A 23 -28.46 -0.37 3.94
N SER A 24 -28.22 -1.66 3.76
CA SER A 24 -27.96 -2.59 4.85
C SER A 24 -26.64 -2.27 5.55
N LYS A 25 -25.59 -1.93 4.79
CA LYS A 25 -24.30 -1.49 5.34
C LYS A 25 -24.43 -0.20 6.14
N ILE A 26 -25.11 0.82 5.60
CA ILE A 26 -25.39 2.09 6.30
C ILE A 26 -26.20 1.84 7.58
N LYS A 27 -27.22 0.97 7.53
CA LYS A 27 -28.03 0.64 8.71
C LYS A 27 -27.16 0.00 9.81
N ARG A 28 -26.31 -0.96 9.47
CA ARG A 28 -25.38 -1.58 10.43
C ARG A 28 -24.39 -0.57 11.01
N TYR A 29 -23.84 0.32 10.18
CA TYR A 29 -22.97 1.41 10.64
C TYR A 29 -23.67 2.30 11.66
N LYS A 30 -24.89 2.77 11.36
CA LYS A 30 -25.67 3.63 12.28
C LYS A 30 -25.99 2.93 13.61
N ILE A 31 -26.35 1.64 13.57
CA ILE A 31 -26.59 0.85 14.79
C ILE A 31 -25.32 0.75 15.62
N ARG A 32 -24.18 0.35 15.01
CA ARG A 32 -22.89 0.25 15.70
C ARG A 32 -22.44 1.59 16.30
N LYS A 33 -22.62 2.69 15.56
CA LYS A 33 -22.32 4.04 16.05
C LYS A 33 -23.18 4.44 17.25
N ARG A 34 -24.47 4.07 17.25
CA ARG A 34 -25.38 4.33 18.39
C ARG A 34 -25.02 3.48 19.61
N ASP A 35 -24.66 2.21 19.41
CA ASP A 35 -24.43 1.26 20.49
C ASP A 35 -23.02 1.40 21.11
N SER A 36 -22.07 2.02 20.40
CA SER A 36 -20.71 2.28 20.89
C SER A 36 -20.22 3.68 20.53
N PRO A 37 -20.88 4.75 21.02
CA PRO A 37 -20.63 6.12 20.60
C PRO A 37 -19.19 6.56 20.89
N PHE A 38 -18.58 6.07 21.97
CA PHE A 38 -17.21 6.38 22.35
C PHE A 38 -16.15 5.99 21.31
N LEU A 39 -16.41 4.97 20.49
CA LEU A 39 -15.53 4.59 19.38
C LEU A 39 -15.56 5.59 18.21
N TYR A 40 -16.44 6.59 18.25
CA TYR A 40 -16.69 7.54 17.18
C TYR A 40 -16.65 9.01 17.66
N LEU A 41 -16.14 9.27 18.87
CA LEU A 41 -16.10 10.62 19.47
C LEU A 41 -14.86 11.43 19.09
N ASP A 42 -13.70 10.80 18.86
CA ASP A 42 -12.41 11.53 18.89
C ASP A 42 -11.45 11.32 17.69
N GLU A 43 -11.83 10.68 16.59
CA GLU A 43 -10.90 10.52 15.44
C GLU A 43 -11.54 10.78 14.07
N ASP A 44 -10.70 11.26 13.15
CA ASP A 44 -10.91 11.10 11.72
C ASP A 44 -11.22 9.62 11.47
N PRO A 45 -12.40 9.25 10.93
CA PRO A 45 -12.80 7.85 10.78
C PRO A 45 -11.86 7.06 9.86
N PHE A 46 -10.93 7.73 9.19
CA PHE A 46 -9.96 7.16 8.28
C PHE A 46 -8.56 7.17 8.88
N ASN A 47 -7.93 6.00 8.97
CA ASN A 47 -6.52 5.92 9.32
C ASN A 47 -5.67 6.38 8.11
N PRO A 48 -4.92 7.49 8.19
CA PRO A 48 -4.10 7.97 7.08
C PRO A 48 -3.00 6.99 6.68
N ASP A 49 -2.58 6.08 7.56
CA ASP A 49 -1.57 5.06 7.24
C ASP A 49 -2.03 4.14 6.10
N TYR A 50 -3.35 3.95 5.92
CA TYR A 50 -3.87 3.07 4.85
C TYR A 50 -3.60 3.57 3.43
N ILE A 51 -3.11 4.81 3.27
CA ILE A 51 -2.66 5.37 1.98
C ILE A 51 -1.17 5.69 1.96
N GLU A 52 -0.46 5.45 3.06
CA GLU A 52 0.98 5.62 3.11
C GLU A 52 1.67 4.39 2.55
N ILE A 53 2.69 4.60 1.73
CA ILE A 53 3.49 3.53 1.13
C ILE A 53 4.52 3.05 2.14
N ASP A 54 4.41 1.81 2.63
CA ASP A 54 5.46 1.20 3.45
C ASP A 54 6.56 0.61 2.55
N ARG A 55 6.16 -0.04 1.44
CA ARG A 55 7.13 -0.71 0.56
C ARG A 55 6.56 -1.01 -0.83
N ILE A 56 7.39 -0.83 -1.85
CA ILE A 56 7.15 -1.33 -3.20
C ILE A 56 7.82 -2.71 -3.37
N PHE A 57 7.10 -3.67 -3.95
CA PHE A 57 7.60 -5.03 -4.21
C PHE A 57 8.02 -5.27 -5.64
N ASP A 58 7.30 -4.68 -6.59
CA ASP A 58 7.47 -4.99 -8.00
C ASP A 58 7.04 -3.81 -8.88
N VAL A 59 7.50 -3.82 -10.12
CA VAL A 59 7.18 -2.83 -11.15
C VAL A 59 6.82 -3.53 -12.45
N LYS A 60 5.77 -3.05 -13.11
CA LYS A 60 5.34 -3.53 -14.41
C LYS A 60 5.15 -2.35 -15.35
N THR A 61 5.81 -2.40 -16.51
CA THR A 61 5.62 -1.43 -17.58
C THR A 61 4.94 -2.10 -18.78
N THR A 62 3.88 -1.50 -19.30
CA THR A 62 3.11 -1.99 -20.45
C THR A 62 2.86 -0.84 -21.43
N ARG A 63 2.71 -1.13 -22.73
CA ARG A 63 2.34 -0.10 -23.72
C ARG A 63 0.86 0.25 -23.57
N ASP A 64 0.52 1.53 -23.66
CA ASP A 64 -0.86 2.00 -23.60
C ASP A 64 -1.65 1.43 -24.80
N PRO A 65 -2.80 0.76 -24.56
CA PRO A 65 -3.64 0.23 -25.62
C PRO A 65 -4.21 1.31 -26.57
N SER A 66 -4.38 2.54 -26.08
CA SER A 66 -4.94 3.68 -26.82
C SER A 66 -3.88 4.51 -27.55
N ASN A 67 -2.64 4.47 -27.06
CA ASN A 67 -1.50 5.16 -27.64
C ASN A 67 -0.24 4.29 -27.54
N SER A 68 0.08 3.55 -28.59
CA SER A 68 1.19 2.59 -28.58
C SER A 68 2.58 3.18 -28.30
N GLU A 69 2.73 4.52 -28.40
CA GLU A 69 3.98 5.22 -28.09
C GLU A 69 4.11 5.55 -26.59
N GLN A 70 3.01 5.52 -25.84
CA GLN A 70 3.00 5.82 -24.42
C GLN A 70 3.19 4.53 -23.60
N GLN A 71 4.03 4.61 -22.57
CA GLN A 71 4.23 3.53 -21.62
C GLN A 71 3.47 3.82 -20.34
N ILE A 72 2.83 2.79 -19.78
CA ILE A 72 2.14 2.82 -18.51
C ILE A 72 2.96 1.99 -17.54
N THR A 73 3.46 2.63 -16.49
CA THR A 73 4.17 1.98 -15.39
C THR A 73 3.24 1.86 -14.18
N CYS A 74 3.22 0.68 -13.59
CA CYS A 74 2.52 0.41 -12.34
C CYS A 74 3.48 -0.22 -11.33
N TYR A 75 3.29 0.10 -10.05
CA TYR A 75 4.05 -0.45 -8.94
C TYR A 75 3.14 -1.28 -8.03
N LEU A 76 3.64 -2.42 -7.53
CA LEU A 76 2.94 -3.22 -6.52
C LEU A 76 3.32 -2.71 -5.13
N ILE A 77 2.34 -2.15 -4.42
CA ILE A 77 2.53 -1.42 -3.16
C ILE A 77 1.96 -2.21 -1.99
N LYS A 78 2.75 -2.32 -0.92
CA LYS A 78 2.27 -2.60 0.42
C LYS A 78 2.06 -1.29 1.16
N TRP A 79 0.85 -1.14 1.68
CA TRP A 79 0.39 0.03 2.44
C TRP A 79 0.73 -0.09 3.93
N CYS A 80 0.95 1.04 4.60
CA CYS A 80 1.11 1.07 6.05
C CYS A 80 -0.18 0.56 6.73
N ALA A 81 0.01 -0.05 7.91
CA ALA A 81 -1.05 -0.63 8.74
C ALA A 81 -1.98 -1.68 8.06
N LEU A 82 -1.74 -2.05 6.81
CA LEU A 82 -2.45 -3.09 6.08
C LEU A 82 -1.58 -4.34 5.87
N PRO A 83 -2.21 -5.53 5.85
CA PRO A 83 -1.49 -6.77 5.62
C PRO A 83 -1.07 -6.90 4.15
N TYR A 84 -0.10 -7.79 3.89
CA TYR A 84 0.50 -7.95 2.56
C TYR A 84 -0.50 -8.41 1.48
N ASP A 85 -1.56 -9.13 1.84
CA ASP A 85 -2.61 -9.58 0.94
C ASP A 85 -3.54 -8.45 0.47
N GLU A 86 -3.49 -7.28 1.12
CA GLU A 86 -4.14 -6.05 0.68
C GLU A 86 -3.23 -5.15 -0.18
N SER A 87 -2.08 -5.66 -0.63
CA SER A 87 -1.21 -4.94 -1.58
C SER A 87 -1.90 -4.75 -2.94
N THR A 88 -1.68 -3.60 -3.57
CA THR A 88 -2.32 -3.25 -4.84
C THR A 88 -1.34 -2.73 -5.88
N TRP A 89 -1.68 -2.89 -7.15
CA TRP A 89 -0.96 -2.27 -8.25
C TRP A 89 -1.49 -0.85 -8.47
N GLU A 90 -0.63 0.14 -8.34
CA GLU A 90 -0.98 1.55 -8.56
C GLU A 90 -0.14 2.15 -9.68
N PHE A 91 -0.69 3.15 -10.36
CA PHE A 91 0.01 3.86 -11.43
C PHE A 91 1.13 4.75 -10.88
N GLU A 92 2.16 4.96 -11.69
CA GLU A 92 3.33 5.77 -11.32
C GLU A 92 2.99 7.20 -10.88
N ASP A 93 1.89 7.79 -11.36
CA ASP A 93 1.47 9.16 -11.01
C ASP A 93 1.02 9.34 -9.56
N VAL A 94 0.64 8.26 -8.88
CA VAL A 94 0.24 8.28 -7.46
C VAL A 94 1.32 7.77 -6.52
N VAL A 95 2.48 7.36 -7.03
CA VAL A 95 3.60 6.84 -6.22
C VAL A 95 4.63 7.93 -6.00
N ASP A 96 5.03 8.14 -4.75
CA ASP A 96 6.04 9.14 -4.44
C ASP A 96 7.44 8.71 -4.92
N GLU A 97 8.22 9.68 -5.43
CA GLU A 97 9.55 9.43 -5.98
C GLU A 97 10.53 8.85 -4.94
N ALA A 98 10.35 9.15 -3.66
CA ALA A 98 11.23 8.67 -2.60
C ALA A 98 11.08 7.16 -2.39
N SER A 99 9.85 6.65 -2.37
CA SER A 99 9.54 5.22 -2.32
C SER A 99 10.07 4.48 -3.53
N VAL A 100 9.92 5.05 -4.74
CA VAL A 100 10.49 4.48 -5.98
C VAL A 100 12.02 4.41 -5.91
N LYS A 101 12.66 5.47 -5.41
CA LYS A 101 14.12 5.48 -5.22
C LYS A 101 14.58 4.40 -4.24
N GLN A 102 13.89 4.24 -3.10
CA GLN A 102 14.20 3.20 -2.13
C GLN A 102 14.03 1.79 -2.72
N PHE A 103 13.00 1.58 -3.54
CA PHE A 103 12.79 0.34 -4.27
C PHE A 103 13.98 -0.02 -5.16
N TYR A 104 14.41 0.89 -6.03
CA TYR A 104 15.54 0.62 -6.92
C TYR A 104 16.87 0.48 -6.17
N GLN A 105 17.08 1.24 -5.09
CA GLN A 105 18.24 1.09 -4.20
C GLN A 105 18.30 -0.29 -3.55
N ARG A 106 17.14 -0.86 -3.17
CA ARG A 106 17.10 -2.18 -2.53
C ARG A 106 17.21 -3.32 -3.54
N ASN A 107 16.79 -3.07 -4.78
CA ASN A 107 16.86 -4.02 -5.88
C ASN A 107 18.13 -3.87 -6.72
N THR A 108 19.06 -3.01 -6.33
CA THR A 108 20.37 -2.94 -6.98
C THR A 108 21.21 -4.11 -6.50
N PHE A 109 21.72 -4.91 -7.44
CA PHE A 109 22.65 -5.97 -7.10
C PHE A 109 23.92 -5.37 -6.47
N PRO A 110 24.43 -5.93 -5.36
CA PRO A 110 25.70 -5.49 -4.81
C PRO A 110 26.81 -5.68 -5.84
N SER A 111 27.81 -4.79 -5.81
CA SER A 111 28.97 -4.91 -6.68
C SER A 111 29.68 -6.26 -6.48
N GLN A 112 30.37 -6.74 -7.52
CA GLN A 112 31.13 -8.00 -7.48
C GLN A 112 32.11 -8.06 -6.29
N GLU A 113 32.63 -6.90 -5.88
CA GLU A 113 33.54 -6.75 -4.73
C GLU A 113 32.85 -7.03 -3.38
N LEU A 114 31.58 -6.64 -3.22
CA LEU A 114 30.78 -6.94 -2.01
C LEU A 114 30.27 -8.38 -1.98
N LEU A 115 30.21 -9.03 -3.15
CA LEU A 115 29.88 -10.45 -3.31
C LEU A 115 31.07 -11.37 -2.99
N THR A 116 32.24 -10.81 -2.65
CA THR A 116 33.39 -11.62 -2.22
C THR A 116 33.05 -12.40 -0.96
N TYR A 117 33.47 -13.66 -0.95
CA TYR A 117 33.27 -14.55 0.18
C TYR A 117 33.92 -13.95 1.43
N LYS A 118 33.11 -13.52 2.40
CA LYS A 118 33.59 -13.21 3.74
C LYS A 118 33.73 -14.52 4.51
N GLN A 119 34.94 -14.81 4.99
CA GLN A 119 35.17 -15.96 5.86
C GLN A 119 34.25 -15.83 7.09
N LYS A 120 33.58 -16.93 7.46
CA LYS A 120 32.79 -16.95 8.69
C LYS A 120 33.70 -16.58 9.87
N PRO A 121 33.31 -15.63 10.73
CA PRO A 121 34.12 -15.25 11.88
C PRO A 121 34.31 -16.45 12.81
N ASN A 122 35.51 -16.57 13.37
CA ASN A 122 35.85 -17.62 14.34
C ASN A 122 34.99 -17.44 15.61
N THR A 123 34.68 -18.51 16.34
CA THR A 123 33.89 -18.50 17.59
C THR A 123 34.36 -17.46 18.61
N TYR A 124 35.66 -17.17 18.66
CA TYR A 124 36.24 -16.12 19.53
C TYR A 124 35.92 -14.67 19.13
N GLN A 125 35.44 -14.45 17.90
CA GLN A 125 35.06 -13.14 17.37
C GLN A 125 33.56 -12.85 17.51
N TRP A 126 32.78 -13.77 18.09
CA TRP A 126 31.34 -13.59 18.25
C TRP A 126 31.08 -12.61 19.38
N GLN A 127 30.25 -11.62 19.11
CA GLN A 127 29.75 -10.70 20.11
C GLN A 127 28.25 -10.89 20.26
N LYS A 128 27.77 -10.73 21.49
CA LYS A 128 26.33 -10.77 21.78
C LYS A 128 25.70 -9.55 21.11
N ILE A 129 24.68 -9.79 20.28
CA ILE A 129 23.88 -8.71 19.71
C ILE A 129 23.12 -8.06 20.87
N SER A 130 23.42 -6.79 21.13
CA SER A 130 22.76 -5.95 22.13
C SER A 130 21.44 -5.42 21.62
#